data_AF-A0A7R8GUR1-F1
#
_entry.id   AF-A0A7R8GUR1-F1
#
_cell.length_a   1.000
_cell.length_b   1.000
_cell.length_c   1.000
_cell.angle_alpha   90.00
_cell.angle_beta   90.00
_cell.angle_gamma   90.00
#
_symmetry.space_group_name_H-M   'P 1'
#
loop_
_entity.id
_entity.type
_entity.pdbx_description
1 polymer ?
#
loop_
_entity_poly.entity_id
_entity_poly.type
_entity_poly.pdbx_seq_one_letter_code
_entity_poly.pdbx_strand_id
1 'polypeptide(L)'
;MPLLLLLLLLATVQTRTGAVPVPRPVSVSLDTKECHMAKFKSLSPQELQAFKTAKDAFEEQLLLKDSRCSLRLFPRTWDLGQLQVWERPLALQAELALTLKVLGTVTDPALGDVLEQPLHMLRHIHAQLQACAHLTAPSLPPGAHPAHRSPQARQPPPASPGCLQESVTFNLLRLLTRDLRCVARPGHCA
;
A
#
# COMPACT_ATOMS: atom_id res chain seq x y z
N MET A 1 -28.97 20.76 77.51
CA MET A 1 -29.91 21.69 76.85
C MET A 1 -29.59 23.13 77.29
N PRO A 2 -28.44 23.71 76.92
CA PRO A 2 -28.51 24.63 75.77
C PRO A 2 -27.21 24.79 74.93
N LEU A 3 -26.08 24.19 75.31
CA LEU A 3 -24.81 24.48 74.62
C LEU A 3 -24.56 23.64 73.35
N LEU A 4 -25.26 22.51 73.18
CA LEU A 4 -25.12 21.67 71.99
C LEU A 4 -25.97 22.16 70.80
N LEU A 5 -26.85 23.15 71.00
CA LEU A 5 -27.76 23.64 69.96
C LEU A 5 -27.20 24.85 69.18
N LEU A 6 -26.09 25.44 69.63
CA LEU A 6 -25.48 26.61 68.98
C LEU A 6 -24.47 26.25 67.88
N LEU A 7 -24.14 24.97 67.71
CA LEU A 7 -23.26 24.50 66.62
C LEU A 7 -24.02 24.02 65.37
N LEU A 8 -25.34 24.24 65.32
CA LEU A 8 -26.21 23.87 64.20
C LEU A 8 -26.43 24.98 63.14
N LEU A 9 -25.68 26.09 63.16
CA LEU A 9 -25.97 27.25 62.31
C LEU A 9 -24.77 27.85 61.57
N LEU A 10 -23.87 27.02 61.04
CA LEU A 10 -22.88 27.51 60.07
C LEU A 10 -22.87 26.65 58.79
N ALA A 11 -23.30 27.32 57.73
CA ALA A 11 -22.96 27.09 56.33
C ALA A 11 -23.62 25.89 55.64
N THR A 12 -24.90 26.09 55.33
CA THR A 12 -25.47 25.66 54.04
C THR A 12 -24.70 26.29 52.87
N VAL A 13 -23.77 25.55 52.26
CA VAL A 13 -23.45 25.70 50.83
C VAL A 13 -23.14 24.30 50.29
N GLN A 14 -24.15 23.65 49.71
CA GLN A 14 -23.93 22.48 48.86
C GLN A 14 -23.29 22.97 47.56
N THR A 15 -21.98 22.87 47.44
CA THR A 15 -21.33 22.86 46.13
C THR A 15 -21.53 21.47 45.53
N ARG A 16 -22.59 21.32 44.73
CA ARG A 16 -22.62 20.26 43.71
C ARG A 16 -21.47 20.54 42.73
N THR A 17 -20.28 20.02 43.00
CA THR A 17 -19.33 19.74 41.93
C THR A 17 -19.85 18.50 41.23
N GLY A 18 -20.78 18.71 40.30
CA GLY A 18 -21.04 17.71 39.28
C GLY A 18 -19.71 17.41 38.62
N ALA A 19 -19.21 16.19 38.80
CA ALA A 19 -18.14 15.68 37.97
C ALA A 19 -18.67 15.67 36.55
N VAL A 20 -18.36 16.74 35.81
CA VAL A 20 -18.49 16.78 34.36
C VAL A 20 -17.76 15.52 33.88
N PRO A 21 -18.41 14.59 33.16
CA PRO A 21 -17.68 13.54 32.51
C PRO A 21 -16.71 14.26 31.58
N VAL A 22 -15.43 14.24 31.92
CA VAL A 22 -14.37 14.55 30.96
C VAL A 22 -14.76 13.74 29.73
N PRO A 23 -14.97 14.37 28.56
CA PRO A 23 -15.19 13.62 27.35
C PRO A 23 -14.00 12.69 27.26
N ARG A 24 -14.22 11.39 27.50
CA ARG A 24 -13.26 10.38 27.06
C ARG A 24 -13.02 10.77 25.62
N PRO A 25 -11.75 10.93 25.18
CA PRO A 25 -11.51 11.11 23.77
C PRO A 25 -12.28 9.97 23.12
N VAL A 26 -13.35 10.33 22.43
CA VAL A 26 -13.98 9.43 21.50
C VAL A 26 -12.80 9.21 20.58
N SER A 27 -12.13 8.08 20.75
CA SER A 27 -11.44 7.45 19.66
C SER A 27 -12.58 7.28 18.66
N VAL A 28 -12.77 8.31 17.84
CA VAL A 28 -13.32 8.16 16.52
C VAL A 28 -12.47 7.03 16.03
N SER A 29 -13.08 5.85 15.99
CA SER A 29 -12.55 4.75 15.22
C SER A 29 -12.52 5.35 13.83
N LEU A 30 -11.41 6.04 13.50
CA LEU A 30 -10.97 6.24 12.14
C LEU A 30 -11.22 4.87 11.55
N ASP A 31 -12.14 4.83 10.60
CA ASP A 31 -12.49 3.66 9.81
C ASP A 31 -11.18 3.04 9.35
N THR A 32 -10.62 2.20 10.20
CA THR A 32 -9.23 1.79 10.15
C THR A 32 -9.38 0.63 9.23
N LYS A 33 -9.31 0.90 7.93
CA LYS A 33 -9.14 -0.13 6.92
C LYS A 33 -8.02 -1.00 7.43
N GLU A 34 -8.41 -2.13 7.99
CA GLU A 34 -7.52 -2.92 8.79
C GLU A 34 -6.46 -3.47 7.84
N CYS A 35 -5.20 -3.24 8.17
CA CYS A 35 -4.09 -3.58 7.30
C CYS A 35 -3.92 -5.10 7.27
N HIS A 36 -4.43 -5.77 6.24
CA HIS A 36 -4.37 -7.24 6.13
C HIS A 36 -3.38 -7.69 5.06
N MET A 37 -2.09 -7.38 5.23
CA MET A 37 -1.03 -7.89 4.33
C MET A 37 -0.77 -9.39 4.49
N ALA A 38 -1.14 -9.98 5.62
CA ALA A 38 -0.84 -11.38 5.92
C ALA A 38 -1.44 -12.39 4.91
N LYS A 39 -2.52 -12.03 4.20
CA LYS A 39 -3.11 -12.88 3.15
C LYS A 39 -2.26 -12.92 1.88
N PHE A 40 -1.44 -11.89 1.63
CA PHE A 40 -0.59 -11.77 0.44
C PHE A 40 0.82 -12.36 0.62
N LYS A 41 1.01 -13.13 1.70
CA LYS A 41 2.21 -13.93 1.93
C LYS A 41 2.54 -14.87 0.76
N SER A 42 1.49 -15.38 0.12
CA SER A 42 1.54 -16.20 -1.07
C SER A 42 0.21 -16.06 -1.79
N LEU A 43 0.24 -15.82 -3.08
CA LEU A 43 -0.94 -15.96 -3.92
C LEU A 43 -1.18 -17.46 -4.19
N SER A 44 -2.43 -17.82 -4.38
CA SER A 44 -2.84 -19.17 -4.78
C SER A 44 -2.33 -19.50 -6.19
N PRO A 45 -2.22 -20.80 -6.54
CA PRO A 45 -1.83 -21.21 -7.88
C PRO A 45 -2.74 -20.64 -8.98
N GLN A 46 -4.05 -20.53 -8.72
CA GLN A 46 -5.02 -19.99 -9.67
C GLN A 46 -4.78 -18.49 -9.93
N GLU A 47 -4.52 -17.72 -8.87
CA GLU A 47 -4.22 -16.29 -9.00
C GLU A 47 -2.91 -16.07 -9.78
N LEU A 48 -1.85 -16.82 -9.44
CA LEU A 48 -0.59 -16.76 -10.18
C LEU A 48 -0.74 -17.18 -11.64
N GLN A 49 -1.59 -18.17 -11.93
CA GLN A 49 -1.85 -18.59 -13.29
C GLN A 49 -2.53 -17.48 -14.10
N ALA A 50 -3.49 -16.75 -13.53
CA ALA A 50 -4.11 -15.60 -14.21
C ALA A 50 -3.07 -14.52 -14.56
N PHE A 51 -2.17 -14.19 -13.63
CA PHE A 51 -1.08 -13.26 -13.90
C PHE A 51 -0.09 -13.77 -14.94
N LYS A 52 0.20 -15.07 -14.94
CA LYS A 52 1.06 -15.70 -15.94
C LYS A 52 0.42 -15.63 -17.33
N THR A 53 -0.85 -16.01 -17.46
CA THR A 53 -1.59 -15.93 -18.72
C THR A 53 -1.58 -14.50 -19.28
N ALA A 54 -1.84 -13.49 -18.43
CA ALA A 54 -1.79 -12.10 -18.86
C ALA A 54 -0.37 -11.69 -19.32
N LYS A 55 0.67 -12.06 -18.55
CA LYS A 55 2.07 -11.81 -18.92
C LYS A 55 2.42 -12.44 -20.28
N ASP A 56 2.07 -13.71 -20.48
CA ASP A 56 2.38 -14.47 -21.69
C ASP A 56 1.70 -13.80 -22.91
N ALA A 57 0.44 -13.39 -22.80
CA ALA A 57 -0.28 -12.66 -23.85
C ALA A 57 0.39 -11.31 -24.20
N PHE A 58 0.92 -10.58 -23.21
CA PHE A 58 1.68 -9.36 -23.48
C PHE A 58 2.99 -9.65 -24.19
N GLU A 59 3.73 -10.67 -23.77
CA GLU A 59 5.00 -11.04 -24.40
C GLU A 59 4.77 -11.42 -25.87
N GLU A 60 3.72 -12.18 -26.18
CA GLU A 60 3.31 -12.48 -27.56
C GLU A 60 3.02 -11.20 -28.37
N GLN A 61 2.26 -10.25 -27.80
CA GLN A 61 1.98 -8.99 -28.49
C GLN A 61 3.22 -8.13 -28.71
N LEU A 62 4.15 -8.11 -27.75
CA LEU A 62 5.39 -7.32 -27.84
C LEU A 62 6.33 -7.89 -28.91
N LEU A 63 6.36 -9.22 -29.07
CA LEU A 63 7.11 -9.88 -30.14
C LEU A 63 6.61 -9.46 -31.54
N LEU A 64 5.29 -9.28 -31.71
CA LEU A 64 4.70 -8.84 -32.98
C LEU A 64 4.99 -7.38 -33.33
N LYS A 65 5.27 -6.53 -32.33
CA LYS A 65 5.46 -5.08 -32.51
C LYS A 65 6.92 -4.66 -32.71
N ASP A 66 7.87 -5.61 -32.70
CA ASP A 66 9.33 -5.41 -32.79
C ASP A 66 9.85 -4.24 -31.93
N SER A 67 9.20 -4.02 -30.77
CA SER A 67 9.53 -2.95 -29.86
C SER A 67 10.50 -3.47 -28.81
N ARG A 68 11.79 -3.15 -28.94
CA ARG A 68 12.77 -3.38 -27.87
C ARG A 68 12.95 -2.12 -27.06
N CYS A 69 12.65 -2.15 -25.77
CA CYS A 69 13.00 -1.06 -24.88
C CYS A 69 14.30 -1.31 -24.10
N SER A 70 15.19 -0.31 -24.07
CA SER A 70 16.38 -0.31 -23.22
C SER A 70 16.12 0.22 -21.81
N LEU A 71 14.92 0.75 -21.55
CA LEU A 71 14.55 1.34 -20.27
C LEU A 71 14.43 0.26 -19.19
N ARG A 72 15.12 0.46 -18.08
CA ARG A 72 15.05 -0.42 -16.91
C ARG A 72 14.37 0.31 -15.75
N LEU A 73 13.03 0.41 -15.80
CA LEU A 73 12.25 0.97 -14.69
C LEU A 73 12.37 0.15 -13.40
N PHE A 74 12.58 -1.16 -13.55
CA PHE A 74 12.69 -2.10 -12.45
C PHE A 74 14.03 -2.83 -12.55
N PRO A 75 15.14 -2.25 -12.04
CA PRO A 75 16.44 -2.90 -12.06
C PRO A 75 16.37 -4.28 -11.40
N ARG A 76 17.03 -5.30 -11.97
CA ARG A 76 17.08 -6.64 -11.36
C ARG A 76 17.80 -6.66 -10.03
N THR A 77 18.77 -5.76 -9.85
CA THR A 77 19.53 -5.54 -8.61
C THR A 77 18.72 -4.84 -7.53
N TRP A 78 17.55 -4.28 -7.88
CA TRP A 78 16.66 -3.67 -6.90
C TRP A 78 15.96 -4.75 -6.09
N ASP A 79 16.07 -4.64 -4.77
CA ASP A 79 15.46 -5.53 -3.81
C ASP A 79 14.94 -4.71 -2.61
N LEU A 80 13.69 -4.95 -2.23
CA LEU A 80 13.07 -4.33 -1.07
C LEU A 80 13.76 -4.73 0.24
N GLY A 81 14.47 -5.86 0.27
CA GLY A 81 15.30 -6.27 1.42
C GLY A 81 16.34 -5.22 1.82
N GLN A 82 16.82 -4.41 0.87
CA GLN A 82 17.79 -3.33 1.10
C GLN A 82 17.19 -2.09 1.79
N LEU A 83 15.86 -2.03 1.90
CA LEU A 83 15.13 -0.93 2.53
C LEU A 83 14.80 -1.20 3.99
N GLN A 84 14.61 -0.13 4.76
CA GLN A 84 14.06 -0.21 6.11
C GLN A 84 12.67 -0.83 6.05
N VAL A 85 12.28 -1.58 7.09
CA VAL A 85 10.99 -2.32 7.12
C VAL A 85 9.80 -1.42 6.79
N TRP A 86 9.80 -0.18 7.28
CA TRP A 86 8.74 0.80 7.07
C TRP A 86 8.76 1.45 5.67
N GLU A 87 9.90 1.45 4.97
CA GLU A 87 10.03 1.99 3.60
C GLU A 87 9.52 1.00 2.54
N ARG A 88 9.56 -0.31 2.83
CA ARG A 88 9.20 -1.37 1.88
C ARG A 88 7.76 -1.26 1.34
N PRO A 89 6.72 -1.02 2.16
CA PRO A 89 5.36 -0.84 1.66
C PRO A 89 5.23 0.38 0.76
N LEU A 90 5.94 1.47 1.07
CA LEU A 90 5.92 2.70 0.26
C LEU A 90 6.56 2.48 -1.11
N ALA A 91 7.70 1.81 -1.16
CA ALA A 91 8.37 1.47 -2.41
C ALA A 91 7.52 0.53 -3.27
N LEU A 92 6.97 -0.54 -2.68
CA LEU A 92 6.10 -1.48 -3.38
C LEU A 92 4.83 -0.77 -3.90
N GLN A 93 4.25 0.14 -3.12
CA GLN A 93 3.09 0.90 -3.54
C GLN A 93 3.39 1.74 -4.79
N ALA A 94 4.57 2.36 -4.88
CA ALA A 94 4.98 3.12 -6.07
C ALA A 94 5.13 2.23 -7.31
N GLU A 95 5.79 1.06 -7.16
CA GLU A 95 5.91 0.09 -8.26
C GLU A 95 4.54 -0.40 -8.73
N LEU A 96 3.66 -0.77 -7.80
CA LEU A 96 2.33 -1.27 -8.11
C LEU A 96 1.42 -0.20 -8.73
N ALA A 97 1.50 1.05 -8.27
CA ALA A 97 0.76 2.17 -8.84
C ALA A 97 1.15 2.41 -10.32
N LEU A 98 2.45 2.31 -10.63
CA LEU A 98 2.93 2.41 -12.01
C LEU A 98 2.43 1.24 -12.85
N THR A 99 2.52 0.01 -12.34
CA THR A 99 1.97 -1.19 -13.03
C THR A 99 0.48 -1.04 -13.31
N LEU A 100 -0.32 -0.63 -12.32
CA LEU A 100 -1.76 -0.39 -12.48
C LEU A 100 -2.05 0.70 -13.52
N LYS A 101 -1.29 1.79 -13.50
CA LYS A 101 -1.45 2.89 -14.46
C LYS A 101 -1.20 2.40 -15.89
N VAL A 102 -0.10 1.69 -16.13
CA VAL A 102 0.27 1.24 -17.47
C VAL A 102 -0.70 0.18 -17.96
N LEU A 103 -0.93 -0.88 -17.19
CA LEU A 103 -1.81 -1.98 -17.60
C LEU A 103 -3.28 -1.55 -17.69
N GLY A 104 -3.72 -0.61 -16.85
CA GLY A 104 -5.08 -0.08 -16.87
C GLY A 104 -5.39 0.83 -18.07
N THR A 105 -4.38 1.25 -18.83
CA THR A 105 -4.56 2.05 -20.06
C THR A 105 -4.56 1.22 -21.34
N VAL A 106 -4.45 -0.10 -21.22
CA VAL A 106 -4.47 -1.01 -22.38
C VAL A 106 -5.88 -1.04 -22.95
N THR A 107 -6.00 -0.68 -24.22
CA THR A 107 -7.27 -0.63 -24.96
C THR A 107 -7.44 -1.79 -25.93
N ASP A 108 -6.43 -2.64 -26.08
CA ASP A 108 -6.51 -3.84 -26.91
C ASP A 108 -7.51 -4.83 -26.29
N PRO A 109 -8.60 -5.19 -26.99
CA PRO A 109 -9.65 -6.03 -26.42
C PRO A 109 -9.16 -7.45 -26.10
N ALA A 110 -8.25 -8.02 -26.89
CA ALA A 110 -7.71 -9.36 -26.63
C ALA A 110 -6.87 -9.39 -25.34
N LEU A 111 -6.15 -8.29 -25.04
CA LEU A 111 -5.47 -8.13 -23.76
C LEU A 111 -6.42 -7.75 -22.61
N GLY A 112 -7.47 -6.99 -22.89
CA GLY A 112 -8.44 -6.54 -21.91
C GLY A 112 -9.09 -7.70 -21.16
N ASP A 113 -9.54 -8.73 -21.90
CA ASP A 113 -10.20 -9.91 -21.34
C ASP A 113 -9.27 -10.69 -20.39
N VAL A 114 -8.00 -10.87 -20.75
CA VAL A 114 -7.03 -11.58 -19.90
C VAL A 114 -6.53 -10.73 -18.73
N LEU A 115 -6.71 -9.41 -18.77
CA LEU A 115 -6.28 -8.47 -17.72
C LEU A 115 -7.32 -8.17 -16.67
N GLU A 116 -8.60 -8.46 -16.90
CA GLU A 116 -9.69 -8.09 -16.01
C GLU A 116 -9.44 -8.59 -14.57
N GLN A 117 -9.26 -9.90 -14.40
CA GLN A 117 -8.97 -10.52 -13.11
C GLN A 117 -7.62 -10.05 -12.52
N PRO A 118 -6.48 -10.06 -13.25
CA PRO A 118 -5.22 -9.49 -12.77
C PRO A 118 -5.33 -8.05 -12.27
N LEU A 119 -5.99 -7.15 -13.01
CA LEU A 119 -6.16 -5.75 -12.62
C LEU A 119 -7.05 -5.61 -11.39
N HIS A 120 -8.12 -6.38 -11.29
CA HIS A 120 -8.95 -6.43 -10.09
C HIS A 120 -8.10 -6.78 -8.85
N MET A 121 -7.26 -7.81 -8.97
CA MET A 121 -6.40 -8.26 -7.89
C MET A 121 -5.32 -7.24 -7.52
N LEU A 122 -4.66 -6.63 -8.51
CA LEU A 122 -3.66 -5.59 -8.28
C LEU A 122 -4.27 -4.38 -7.57
N ARG A 123 -5.50 -3.98 -7.92
CA ARG A 123 -6.21 -2.89 -7.22
C ARG A 123 -6.51 -3.25 -5.77
N HIS A 124 -6.92 -4.49 -5.50
CA HIS A 124 -7.14 -4.97 -4.14
C HIS A 124 -5.86 -4.96 -3.30
N ILE A 125 -4.76 -5.46 -3.86
CA ILE A 125 -3.43 -5.42 -3.21
C ILE A 125 -3.03 -3.97 -2.93
N HIS A 126 -3.20 -3.08 -3.91
CA HIS A 126 -2.86 -1.65 -3.77
C HIS A 126 -3.67 -0.96 -2.68
N ALA A 127 -4.99 -1.20 -2.61
CA ALA A 127 -5.85 -0.62 -1.58
C ALA A 127 -5.43 -1.08 -0.17
N GLN A 128 -5.03 -2.34 -0.03
CA GLN A 128 -4.54 -2.89 1.24
C GLN A 128 -3.16 -2.32 1.58
N LEU A 129 -2.25 -2.17 0.61
CA LEU A 129 -0.93 -1.55 0.81
C LEU A 129 -1.06 -0.09 1.26
N GLN A 130 -1.97 0.67 0.65
CA GLN A 130 -2.28 2.04 1.05
C GLN A 130 -2.67 2.11 2.52
N ALA A 131 -3.61 1.25 2.95
CA ALA A 131 -4.05 1.20 4.35
C ALA A 131 -2.88 0.93 5.32
N CYS A 132 -1.92 0.08 4.93
CA CYS A 132 -0.75 -0.24 5.74
C CYS A 132 0.33 0.85 5.75
N ALA A 133 0.54 1.53 4.62
CA ALA A 133 1.52 2.59 4.50
C ALA A 133 1.18 3.78 5.41
N HIS A 134 -0.11 4.12 5.54
CA HIS A 134 -0.57 5.18 6.43
C HIS A 134 -0.29 4.91 7.92
N LEU A 135 -0.25 3.63 8.33
CA LEU A 135 0.01 3.24 9.72
C LEU A 135 1.51 3.14 10.05
N THR A 136 2.35 2.89 9.04
CA THR A 136 3.76 2.53 9.23
C THR A 136 4.70 3.71 8.99
N ALA A 137 4.23 4.79 8.36
CA ALA A 137 5.04 5.98 8.14
C ALA A 137 5.37 6.65 9.49
N PRO A 138 6.66 6.85 9.82
CA PRO A 138 7.02 7.69 10.96
C PRO A 138 6.38 9.08 10.80
N SER A 139 6.11 9.77 11.91
CA SER A 139 5.74 11.18 11.92
C SER A 139 6.92 12.02 11.40
N LEU A 140 7.14 11.99 10.09
CA LEU A 140 8.23 12.71 9.44
C LEU A 140 7.80 14.18 9.25
N PRO A 141 8.72 15.14 9.46
CA PRO A 141 8.45 16.54 9.18
C PRO A 141 8.05 16.73 7.70
N PRO A 142 7.20 17.72 7.38
CA PRO A 142 6.81 18.00 6.01
C PRO A 142 8.07 18.25 5.15
N GLY A 143 8.31 17.38 4.17
CA GLY A 143 9.46 17.46 3.26
C GLY A 143 10.48 16.32 3.39
N ALA A 144 10.43 15.51 4.45
CA ALA A 144 11.24 14.29 4.52
C ALA A 144 10.51 13.15 3.78
N HIS A 145 10.59 13.16 2.45
CA HIS A 145 9.99 12.12 1.63
C HIS A 145 10.89 10.87 1.56
N PRO A 146 10.46 9.71 2.09
CA PRO A 146 11.18 8.44 1.98
C PRO A 146 11.30 7.96 0.52
N ALA A 147 10.43 8.51 -0.34
CA ALA A 147 10.32 8.28 -1.77
C ALA A 147 11.62 8.50 -2.56
N HIS A 148 12.63 9.20 -2.04
CA HIS A 148 13.88 9.41 -2.77
C HIS A 148 14.58 8.10 -3.15
N ARG A 149 14.49 7.05 -2.31
CA ARG A 149 15.30 5.82 -2.45
C ARG A 149 14.68 4.81 -3.41
N SER A 150 13.36 4.80 -3.61
CA SER A 150 12.74 3.97 -4.64
C SER A 150 12.92 4.62 -6.00
N PRO A 151 13.55 3.93 -6.98
CA PRO A 151 13.67 4.46 -8.34
C PRO A 151 12.31 4.79 -8.98
N GLN A 152 11.24 4.09 -8.56
CA GLN A 152 9.89 4.19 -9.13
C GLN A 152 9.00 5.21 -8.43
N ALA A 153 9.43 5.73 -7.27
CA ALA A 153 8.77 6.85 -6.62
C ALA A 153 9.14 8.20 -7.26
N ARG A 154 10.09 8.21 -8.20
CA ARG A 154 10.34 9.32 -9.12
C ARG A 154 9.43 9.17 -10.34
N GLN A 155 9.06 10.27 -10.98
CA GLN A 155 8.36 10.20 -12.26
C GLN A 155 9.16 9.33 -13.22
N PRO A 156 8.53 8.33 -13.88
CA PRO A 156 9.24 7.51 -14.85
C PRO A 156 9.76 8.42 -15.97
N PRO A 157 10.95 8.17 -16.50
CA PRO A 157 11.46 8.92 -17.65
C PRO A 157 10.46 8.82 -18.82
N PRO A 158 10.41 9.84 -19.69
CA PRO A 158 9.58 9.79 -20.88
C PRO A 158 9.93 8.54 -21.70
N ALA A 159 8.96 7.66 -21.89
CA ALA A 159 9.09 6.42 -22.64
C ALA A 159 7.84 6.17 -23.49
N SER A 160 8.00 5.41 -24.57
CA SER A 160 6.86 5.00 -25.39
C SER A 160 5.91 4.11 -24.58
N PRO A 161 4.60 4.11 -24.90
CA PRO A 161 3.64 3.22 -24.24
C PRO A 161 4.05 1.74 -24.27
N GLY A 162 4.57 1.26 -25.42
CA GLY A 162 5.06 -0.11 -25.56
C GLY A 162 6.25 -0.42 -24.63
N CYS A 163 7.17 0.52 -24.46
CA CYS A 163 8.29 0.36 -23.54
C CYS A 163 7.84 0.28 -22.06
N LEU A 164 6.86 1.11 -21.67
CA LEU A 164 6.28 1.04 -20.33
C LEU A 164 5.58 -0.30 -20.10
N GLN A 165 4.80 -0.75 -21.08
CA GLN A 165 4.11 -2.04 -21.05
C GLN A 165 5.10 -3.20 -20.91
N GLU A 166 6.17 -3.21 -21.71
CA GLU A 166 7.26 -4.18 -21.63
C GLU A 166 7.88 -4.20 -20.22
N SER A 167 8.23 -3.01 -19.71
CA SER A 167 8.87 -2.87 -18.40
C SER A 167 8.00 -3.41 -17.25
N VAL A 168 6.70 -3.05 -17.21
CA VAL A 168 5.80 -3.52 -16.14
C VAL A 168 5.45 -5.00 -16.28
N THR A 169 5.36 -5.52 -17.51
CA THR A 169 5.07 -6.93 -17.79
C THR A 169 6.21 -7.83 -17.32
N PHE A 170 7.46 -7.47 -17.63
CA PHE A 170 8.62 -8.22 -17.16
C PHE A 170 8.80 -8.15 -15.63
N ASN A 171 8.29 -7.10 -14.98
CA ASN A 171 8.34 -6.97 -13.53
C ASN A 171 7.22 -7.72 -12.79
N LEU A 172 6.10 -8.04 -13.46
CA LEU A 172 4.85 -8.44 -12.83
C LEU A 172 5.00 -9.62 -11.85
N LEU A 173 5.58 -10.73 -12.29
CA LEU A 173 5.72 -11.91 -11.42
C LEU A 173 6.73 -11.68 -10.28
N ARG A 174 7.78 -10.89 -10.50
CA ARG A 174 8.73 -10.51 -9.44
C ARG A 174 8.02 -9.68 -8.36
N LEU A 175 7.24 -8.69 -8.78
CA LEU A 175 6.44 -7.85 -7.89
C LEU A 175 5.53 -8.70 -7.01
N LEU A 176 4.83 -9.69 -7.59
CA LEU A 176 3.82 -10.49 -6.89
C LEU A 176 4.42 -11.60 -6.01
N THR A 177 5.54 -12.20 -6.41
CA THR A 177 6.08 -13.39 -5.72
C THR A 177 7.18 -13.06 -4.73
N ARG A 178 7.95 -11.99 -4.97
CA ARG A 178 9.09 -11.57 -4.16
C ARG A 178 8.78 -10.30 -3.39
N ASP A 179 8.46 -9.21 -4.10
CA ASP A 179 8.37 -7.88 -3.50
C ASP A 179 7.13 -7.77 -2.58
N LEU A 180 5.98 -8.32 -3.02
CA LEU A 180 4.76 -8.43 -2.20
C LEU A 180 4.95 -9.35 -0.98
N ARG A 181 5.63 -10.49 -1.18
CA ARG A 181 5.95 -11.40 -0.07
C ARG A 181 6.84 -10.73 0.98
N CYS A 182 7.83 -9.96 0.55
CA CYS A 182 8.72 -9.21 1.43
C CYS A 182 7.94 -8.27 2.36
N VAL A 183 6.94 -7.56 1.82
CA VAL A 183 6.06 -6.68 2.61
C VAL A 183 5.10 -7.48 3.50
N ALA A 184 4.54 -8.58 2.99
CA ALA A 184 3.63 -9.45 3.75
C ALA A 184 4.31 -10.30 4.85
N ARG A 185 5.63 -10.50 4.76
CA ARG A 185 6.47 -11.21 5.74
C ARG A 185 7.76 -10.42 6.03
N PRO A 186 7.70 -9.31 6.79
CA PRO A 186 8.86 -8.43 6.98
C PRO A 186 10.13 -9.12 7.51
N GLY A 187 9.97 -10.13 8.37
CA GLY A 187 11.09 -10.90 8.94
C GLY A 187 11.71 -11.96 8.02
N HIS A 188 11.16 -12.16 6.80
CA HIS A 188 11.62 -13.17 5.84
C HIS A 188 11.82 -12.56 4.45
N CYS A 189 12.22 -11.29 4.40
CA CYS A 189 12.57 -10.60 3.16
C CYS A 189 14.08 -10.79 2.91
N ALA A 190 14.43 -11.76 2.08
CA ALA A 190 15.77 -12.07 1.59
C ALA A 190 15.68 -12.66 0.17
#